data_AF-A0A971TTN3-F1
#
_entry.id   AF-A0A971TTN3-F1
#
_cell.length_a   1.000
_cell.length_b   1.000
_cell.length_c   1.000
_cell.angle_alpha   90.00
_cell.angle_beta   90.00
_cell.angle_gamma   90.00
#
_symmetry.space_group_name_H-M   'P 1'
#
loop_
_entity.id
_entity.type
_entity.pdbx_description
1 polymer ?
#
loop_
_entity_poly.entity_id
_entity_poly.type
_entity_poly.pdbx_seq_one_letter_code
_entity_poly.pdbx_strand_id
1 'polypeptide(L)' 'LLKEFEEYKEVKKKLKVFRLEAVRAGFKKAWQERDYAVIVAVADKIPNNVLEEDPKLLMWYDQAVTRMGGE' A
#
# COMPACT_ATOMS: atom_id res chain seq x y z
N LEU A 1 12.83 -2.18 -6.46
CA LEU A 1 11.48 -2.34 -5.85
C LEU A 1 11.24 -1.31 -4.75
N LEU A 2 12.03 -1.28 -3.67
CA LEU A 2 11.80 -0.34 -2.55
C LEU A 2 11.94 1.15 -2.93
N LYS A 3 12.94 1.51 -3.75
CA LYS A 3 13.12 2.90 -4.20
C LYS A 3 11.92 3.43 -4.99
N GLU A 4 11.30 2.57 -5.80
CA GLU A 4 10.09 2.90 -6.58
C GLU A 4 8.86 3.05 -5.66
N PHE A 5 8.82 2.27 -4.57
CA PHE A 5 7.79 2.42 -3.54
C PHE A 5 7.90 3.75 -2.78
N GLU A 6 9.11 4.24 -2.55
CA GLU A 6 9.32 5.56 -1.94
C GLU A 6 8.75 6.68 -2.81
N GLU A 7 8.93 6.61 -4.13
CA GLU A 7 8.32 7.57 -5.06
C GLU A 7 6.78 7.53 -4.96
N TYR A 8 6.17 6.34 -4.82
CA TYR A 8 4.72 6.20 -4.64
C TYR A 8 4.19 6.85 -3.35
N LYS A 9 5.03 6.95 -2.29
CA LYS A 9 4.67 7.67 -1.06
C LYS A 9 4.52 9.17 -1.31
N GLU A 10 5.39 9.75 -2.14
CA GLU A 10 5.42 11.19 -2.41
C GLU A 10 4.32 11.64 -3.38
N VAL A 11 3.85 10.74 -4.25
CA VAL A 11 2.78 11.03 -5.20
C VAL A 11 1.48 11.35 -4.45
N LYS A 12 0.90 12.54 -4.65
CA LYS A 12 -0.37 12.95 -4.02
C LYS A 12 -1.63 12.48 -4.76
N LYS A 13 -1.47 11.90 -5.95
CA LYS A 13 -2.56 11.52 -6.86
C LYS A 13 -2.65 10.00 -7.01
N LYS A 14 -3.72 9.50 -7.63
CA LYS A 14 -3.86 8.08 -7.96
C LYS A 14 -2.71 7.59 -8.84
N LEU A 15 -2.15 6.44 -8.49
CA LEU A 15 -1.11 5.76 -9.25
C LEU A 15 -1.75 5.12 -10.48
N LYS A 16 -1.47 5.66 -11.67
CA LYS A 16 -1.95 5.10 -12.94
C LYS A 16 -1.03 4.02 -13.50
N VAL A 17 0.27 4.15 -13.25
CA VAL A 17 1.31 3.22 -13.71
C VAL A 17 2.19 2.91 -12.51
N PHE A 18 2.17 1.66 -12.06
CA PHE A 18 2.96 1.19 -10.94
C PHE A 18 3.23 -0.31 -11.09
N ARG A 19 4.29 -0.78 -10.44
CA ARG A 19 4.59 -2.22 -10.38
C ARG A 19 3.97 -2.82 -9.13
N LEU A 20 3.04 -3.76 -9.30
CA LEU A 20 2.42 -4.53 -8.22
C LEU A 20 3.46 -5.15 -7.27
N GLU A 21 4.57 -5.67 -7.81
CA GLU A 21 5.65 -6.25 -7.01
C GLU A 21 6.36 -5.22 -6.12
N ALA A 22 6.50 -3.97 -6.59
CA ALA A 22 7.10 -2.89 -5.80
C ALA A 22 6.17 -2.49 -4.65
N VAL A 23 4.84 -2.41 -4.91
CA VAL A 23 3.85 -2.16 -3.86
C VAL A 23 3.83 -3.28 -2.83
N ARG A 24 3.80 -4.55 -3.26
CA ARG A 24 3.83 -5.71 -2.33
C ARG A 24 5.09 -5.71 -1.47
N ALA A 25 6.26 -5.44 -2.05
CA ALA A 25 7.51 -5.35 -1.31
C ALA A 25 7.50 -4.19 -0.31
N GLY A 26 6.96 -3.03 -0.71
CA GLY A 26 6.80 -1.86 0.13
C GLY A 26 5.82 -2.07 1.29
N PHE A 27 4.67 -2.71 1.03
CA PHE A 27 3.69 -3.05 2.07
C PHE A 27 4.26 -4.02 3.09
N LYS A 28 4.96 -5.06 2.64
CA LYS A 28 5.65 -5.99 3.54
C LYS A 28 6.66 -5.25 4.42
N LYS A 29 7.45 -4.36 3.84
CA LYS A 29 8.45 -3.57 4.59
C LYS A 29 7.77 -2.63 5.60
N ALA A 30 6.80 -1.84 5.15
CA ALA A 30 6.04 -0.93 6.00
C ALA A 30 5.36 -1.68 7.15
N TRP A 31 4.84 -2.88 6.91
CA TRP A 31 4.26 -3.72 7.95
C TRP A 31 5.31 -4.16 8.99
N GLN A 32 6.50 -4.58 8.55
CA GLN A 32 7.59 -4.93 9.45
C GLN A 32 8.07 -3.73 10.28
N GLU A 33 8.03 -2.54 9.69
CA GLU A 33 8.36 -1.26 10.35
C GLU A 33 7.20 -0.71 11.20
N ARG A 34 6.04 -1.38 11.20
CA ARG A 34 4.78 -0.93 11.85
C ARG A 34 4.27 0.42 11.33
N ASP A 35 4.66 0.76 10.11
CA ASP A 35 4.26 1.97 9.38
C ASP A 35 2.91 1.76 8.67
N TYR A 36 1.87 1.48 9.45
CA TYR A 36 0.53 1.17 8.93
C TYR A 36 -0.07 2.34 8.14
N ALA A 37 0.24 3.58 8.54
CA ALA A 37 -0.19 4.78 7.86
C ALA A 37 0.27 4.83 6.40
N VAL A 38 1.49 4.36 6.12
CA VAL A 38 2.04 4.30 4.75
C VAL A 38 1.29 3.28 3.91
N ILE A 39 0.93 2.13 4.47
CA ILE A 39 0.18 1.09 3.76
C ILE A 39 -1.17 1.66 3.32
N VAL A 40 -1.92 2.27 4.24
CA VAL A 40 -3.22 2.88 3.97
C VAL A 40 -3.10 4.02 2.95
N ALA A 41 -2.14 4.93 3.14
CA ALA A 41 -1.94 6.07 2.26
C ALA A 41 -1.55 5.67 0.83
N VAL A 42 -0.76 4.61 0.65
CA VAL A 42 -0.40 4.13 -0.69
C VAL A 42 -1.55 3.30 -1.29
N ALA A 43 -2.25 2.50 -0.49
CA ALA A 43 -3.42 1.74 -0.96
C ALA A 43 -4.54 2.66 -1.48
N ASP A 44 -4.81 3.79 -0.83
CA ASP A 44 -5.81 4.78 -1.28
C ASP A 44 -5.48 5.37 -2.67
N LYS A 45 -4.20 5.40 -3.04
CA LYS A 45 -3.74 5.85 -4.36
C LYS A 45 -3.86 4.77 -5.42
N ILE A 46 -4.00 3.51 -5.04
CA ILE A 46 -4.14 2.37 -5.96
C ILE A 46 -5.61 2.28 -6.39
N PRO A 47 -5.91 1.97 -7.67
CA PRO A 47 -7.28 1.76 -8.10
C PRO A 47 -7.89 0.57 -7.34
N ASN A 48 -9.08 0.74 -6.75
CA ASN A 48 -9.75 -0.32 -5.96
C ASN A 48 -9.79 -1.66 -6.72
N ASN A 49 -10.10 -1.66 -8.02
CA ASN A 49 -10.08 -2.88 -8.82
C ASN A 49 -8.76 -3.66 -8.70
N VAL A 50 -7.61 -2.97 -8.77
CA VAL A 50 -6.29 -3.62 -8.66
C VAL A 50 -6.01 -4.09 -7.22
N LEU A 51 -6.47 -3.32 -6.23
CA LEU A 51 -6.33 -3.70 -4.82
C LEU A 51 -7.15 -4.96 -4.51
N GLU A 52 -8.39 -5.02 -5.00
CA GLU A 52 -9.33 -6.13 -4.83
C GLU A 52 -8.90 -7.38 -5.63
N GLU A 53 -8.31 -7.19 -6.81
CA GLU A 53 -7.74 -8.28 -7.62
C GLU A 53 -6.50 -8.93 -6.98
N ASP A 54 -5.81 -8.22 -6.09
CA ASP A 54 -4.59 -8.70 -5.42
C ASP A 54 -4.85 -9.05 -3.94
N PRO A 55 -5.04 -10.34 -3.60
CA PRO A 55 -5.41 -10.74 -2.24
C PRO A 55 -4.35 -10.37 -1.19
N LYS A 56 -3.08 -10.21 -1.58
CA LYS A 56 -2.02 -9.81 -0.65
C LYS A 56 -2.10 -8.31 -0.34
N LEU A 57 -2.35 -7.48 -1.35
CA LEU A 57 -2.50 -6.04 -1.13
C LEU A 57 -3.75 -5.74 -0.30
N LEU A 58 -4.87 -6.38 -0.61
CA LEU A 58 -6.11 -6.25 0.16
C LEU A 58 -5.90 -6.64 1.63
N MET A 59 -5.26 -7.78 1.89
CA MET A 59 -4.93 -8.23 3.24
C MET A 59 -4.09 -7.20 4.00
N TRP A 60 -3.02 -6.68 3.40
CA TRP A 60 -2.19 -5.67 4.07
C TRP A 60 -2.93 -4.39 4.39
N TYR A 61 -3.77 -3.93 3.46
CA TYR A 61 -4.60 -2.74 3.64
C TYR A 61 -5.58 -2.93 4.81
N ASP A 62 -6.36 -4.00 4.80
CA ASP A 62 -7.36 -4.31 5.83
C ASP A 62 -6.72 -4.42 7.22
N GLN A 63 -5.59 -5.14 7.30
CA GLN A 63 -4.83 -5.26 8.53
C GLN A 63 -4.25 -3.92 9.00
N ALA A 64 -3.78 -3.06 8.08
CA ALA A 64 -3.24 -1.76 8.41
C ALA A 64 -4.32 -0.79 8.90
N VAL A 65 -5.50 -0.78 8.27
CA VAL A 65 -6.67 -0.01 8.72
C VAL A 65 -7.09 -0.44 10.12
N THR A 66 -7.24 -1.74 10.36
CA THR A 66 -7.55 -2.30 11.68
C THR A 66 -6.51 -1.86 12.73
N ARG A 67 -5.21 -1.91 12.39
CA ARG A 67 -4.11 -1.53 13.31
C ARG A 67 -4.02 -0.03 13.58
N MET A 68 -4.45 0.82 12.65
CA MET A 68 -4.52 2.26 12.84
C MET A 68 -5.68 2.69 13.77
N GLY A 69 -6.47 1.74 14.27
CA GLY A 69 -7.65 2.03 15.09
C GLY A 69 -8.84 2.39 14.20
N GLY A 70 -9.02 1.68 13.09
CA GLY A 70 -10.23 1.76 12.28
C GLY A 70 -11.43 1.18 13.01
N GLU A 71 -11.92 1.91 14.01
CA GLU A 71 -13.30 2.07 14.51
C GLU A 71 -13.36 3.26 15.47
#